data_AF-A0A352CSM6-F1
#
_entry.id   AF-A0A352CSM6-F1
#
_cell.length_a   1.000
_cell.length_b   1.000
_cell.length_c   1.000
_cell.angle_alpha   90.00
_cell.angle_beta   90.00
_cell.angle_gamma   90.00
#
_symmetry.space_group_name_H-M   'P 1'
#
loop_
_entity.id
_entity.type
_entity.pdbx_description
1 polymer ?
#
loop_
_entity_poly.entity_id
_entity_poly.type
_entity_poly.pdbx_seq_one_letter_code
_entity_poly.pdbx_strand_id
1 'polypeptide(L)'
;MSIFSVFTLLGGLAFFIYGMNQMSHSLEVIAGEKMEAVINRLTSNRFLGLLLGCVITIAIQSSSAVTVMLVGLVNSGLMDLSNTVGIIMGSNIGTTVTAWIMSLIGVSSDNILVQMLKPESFAPLLAFIGIALIMLAKLPKRKEIGNAFVGFAVLMSGMMMMSSSVEPLADSPAFTKLLTAFRNPLLGVLTGLVVTAVIQSSAASIGMLQALSMTGGITYGIAIPIIMGQNIGTCATAILSSIGVNRNAKRVAAIHLSFNLIGTTVFMIIYYALHSFLDASFLNLRVTPVEIAVCHSIFNISTTILLLPFSKLLVRIAEGVIKEETAPQIAFLDERLFKTPAIAVGKCDTFANEMAESTKSAVHLAIENYFDYEESNGETVGELESRIDTYEDRLGTYLIKLSGGKHTQRDKRRIAKMLHSIGDWERISDYARDLTKSAMEIKEKNLEISEQAKEELNTLSRAVAEIVSVTTDAFVHSDAELAARVEPLEQVIDLLVAKCRGNHINRLQEGVCTLERGFVLADTLNSYERISDHCSNIAIAVLEESGEEFSPHQYMQQVKSGDNALFQKRFLEYQTQYLADFSEG
;
A
#
# COMPACT_ATOMS: atom_id res chain seq x y z
N MET A 1 -30.79 10.45 32.88
CA MET A 1 -29.45 10.95 32.51
C MET A 1 -29.35 12.42 32.81
N SER A 2 -28.24 12.88 33.39
CA SER A 2 -27.92 14.30 33.42
C SER A 2 -27.26 14.70 32.09
N ILE A 3 -27.20 16.00 31.79
CA ILE A 3 -26.43 16.51 30.64
C ILE A 3 -24.94 16.11 30.74
N PHE A 4 -24.41 15.99 31.96
CA PHE A 4 -23.05 15.53 32.22
C PHE A 4 -22.84 14.07 31.82
N SER A 5 -23.83 13.18 32.02
CA SER A 5 -23.75 11.80 31.53
C SER A 5 -23.60 11.74 30.00
N VAL A 6 -24.30 12.62 29.27
CA VAL A 6 -24.17 12.71 27.81
C VAL A 6 -22.78 13.19 27.40
N PHE A 7 -22.23 14.19 28.10
CA PHE A 7 -20.85 14.65 27.85
C PHE A 7 -19.81 13.59 28.16
N THR A 8 -19.95 12.83 29.24
CA THR A 8 -19.06 11.71 29.57
C THR A 8 -19.15 10.61 28.52
N LEU A 9 -20.35 10.30 28.03
CA LEU A 9 -20.54 9.32 26.94
C LEU A 9 -19.82 9.75 25.66
N LEU A 10 -20.04 11.00 25.22
CA LEU A 10 -19.41 11.54 24.01
C LEU A 10 -17.88 11.68 24.17
N GLY A 11 -17.41 12.11 25.34
CA GLY A 11 -15.98 12.17 25.66
C GLY A 11 -15.33 10.79 25.69
N GLY A 12 -16.02 9.81 26.28
CA GLY A 12 -15.59 8.40 26.27
C GLY A 12 -15.51 7.84 24.86
N LEU A 13 -16.50 8.13 24.01
CA LEU A 13 -16.48 7.75 22.59
C LEU A 13 -15.32 8.42 21.84
N ALA A 14 -15.06 9.70 22.09
CA ALA A 14 -13.93 10.41 21.48
C ALA A 14 -12.58 9.80 21.87
N PHE A 15 -12.38 9.51 23.16
CA PHE A 15 -11.16 8.84 23.65
C PHE A 15 -11.02 7.44 23.09
N PHE A 16 -12.14 6.71 23.02
CA PHE A 16 -12.18 5.37 22.45
C PHE A 16 -11.75 5.37 20.97
N ILE A 17 -12.32 6.25 20.15
CA ILE A 17 -11.97 6.38 18.73
C ILE A 17 -10.51 6.84 18.56
N TYR A 18 -10.05 7.82 19.36
CA TYR A 18 -8.67 8.28 19.30
C TYR A 18 -7.68 7.17 19.67
N GLY A 19 -7.93 6.47 20.77
CA GLY A 19 -7.10 5.36 21.23
C GLY A 19 -7.03 4.22 20.21
N MET A 20 -8.18 3.86 19.59
CA MET A 20 -8.19 2.91 18.48
C MET A 20 -7.36 3.40 17.30
N ASN A 21 -7.56 4.62 16.82
CA ASN A 21 -6.82 5.14 15.67
C ASN A 21 -5.30 5.16 15.92
N GLN A 22 -4.88 5.57 17.11
CA GLN A 22 -3.47 5.59 17.49
C GLN A 22 -2.89 4.18 17.56
N MET A 23 -3.61 3.23 18.19
CA MET A 23 -3.19 1.84 18.29
C MET A 23 -3.11 1.18 16.90
N SER A 24 -4.15 1.33 16.07
CA SER A 24 -4.19 0.82 14.70
C SER A 24 -3.03 1.34 13.86
N HIS A 25 -2.77 2.65 13.90
CA HIS A 25 -1.67 3.26 13.16
C HIS A 25 -0.31 2.70 13.60
N SER A 26 -0.06 2.60 14.91
CA SER A 26 1.20 2.07 15.40
C SER A 26 1.39 0.59 15.06
N LEU A 27 0.33 -0.22 15.11
CA LEU A 27 0.37 -1.62 14.67
C LEU A 27 0.61 -1.75 13.16
N GLU A 28 0.01 -0.88 12.35
CA GLU A 28 0.27 -0.80 10.91
C GLU A 28 1.75 -0.49 10.63
N VAL A 29 2.32 0.51 11.31
CA VAL A 29 3.75 0.87 11.18
C VAL A 29 4.65 -0.30 11.60
N ILE A 30 4.31 -1.03 12.66
CA ILE A 30 5.04 -2.22 13.10
C ILE A 30 4.94 -3.35 12.07
N ALA A 31 3.79 -3.50 11.41
CA ALA A 31 3.51 -4.56 10.45
C ALA A 31 4.02 -4.27 9.01
N GLY A 32 4.29 -3.01 8.67
CA GLY A 32 4.50 -2.53 7.30
C GLY A 32 5.37 -3.41 6.39
N GLU A 33 6.56 -3.83 6.85
CA GLU A 33 7.49 -4.63 6.03
C GLU A 33 6.94 -6.02 5.68
N LYS A 34 6.10 -6.59 6.56
CA LYS A 34 5.46 -7.89 6.33
C LYS A 34 4.19 -7.75 5.50
N MET A 35 3.55 -6.58 5.53
CA MET A 35 2.32 -6.30 4.77
C MET A 35 2.57 -6.37 3.26
N GLU A 36 3.70 -5.84 2.79
CA GLU A 36 4.09 -5.91 1.37
C GLU A 36 4.30 -7.36 0.90
N ALA A 37 5.01 -8.18 1.68
CA ALA A 37 5.22 -9.60 1.37
C ALA A 37 3.90 -10.41 1.36
N VAL A 38 2.94 -10.03 2.21
CA VAL A 38 1.57 -10.60 2.23
C VAL A 38 0.81 -10.20 0.96
N ILE A 39 1.03 -9.00 0.42
CA ILE A 39 0.40 -8.48 -0.80
C ILE A 39 1.01 -9.08 -2.08
N ASN A 40 2.32 -9.30 -2.12
CA ASN A 40 2.95 -9.98 -3.27
C ASN A 40 2.51 -11.44 -3.42
N ARG A 41 1.78 -11.97 -2.43
CA ARG A 41 1.13 -13.29 -2.46
C ARG A 41 -0.37 -13.21 -2.74
N LEU A 42 -0.90 -12.07 -3.18
CA LEU A 42 -2.26 -11.96 -3.68
C LEU A 42 -2.47 -13.00 -4.78
N THR A 43 -3.29 -13.99 -4.49
CA THR A 43 -3.42 -15.20 -5.30
C THR A 43 -4.88 -15.48 -5.60
N SER A 44 -5.12 -16.22 -6.68
CA SER A 44 -6.42 -16.75 -7.06
C SER A 44 -6.94 -17.86 -6.13
N ASN A 45 -6.10 -18.33 -5.19
CA ASN A 45 -6.53 -19.32 -4.19
C ASN A 45 -7.40 -18.67 -3.10
N ARG A 46 -8.69 -19.02 -3.09
CA ARG A 46 -9.70 -18.53 -2.14
C ARG A 46 -9.33 -18.71 -0.65
N PHE A 47 -8.62 -19.78 -0.28
CA PHE A 47 -8.21 -20.02 1.11
C PHE A 47 -7.05 -19.13 1.52
N LEU A 48 -6.09 -18.92 0.61
CA LEU A 48 -5.02 -17.97 0.86
C LEU A 48 -5.58 -16.55 0.91
N GLY A 49 -6.52 -16.20 0.01
CA GLY A 49 -7.25 -14.93 0.08
C GLY A 49 -7.93 -14.70 1.44
N LEU A 50 -8.59 -15.72 2.00
CA LEU A 50 -9.17 -15.67 3.35
C LEU A 50 -8.11 -15.43 4.43
N LEU A 51 -7.00 -16.17 4.40
CA LEU A 51 -5.91 -15.97 5.36
C LEU A 51 -5.32 -14.57 5.25
N LEU A 52 -5.08 -14.09 4.02
CA LEU A 52 -4.56 -12.75 3.75
C LEU A 52 -5.52 -11.68 4.30
N GLY A 53 -6.83 -11.77 4.02
CA GLY A 53 -7.81 -10.82 4.55
C GLY A 53 -7.85 -10.77 6.07
N CYS A 54 -7.73 -11.94 6.72
CA CYS A 54 -7.63 -12.03 8.17
C CYS A 54 -6.38 -11.35 8.70
N VAL A 55 -5.21 -11.67 8.15
CA VAL A 55 -3.91 -11.11 8.56
C VAL A 55 -3.87 -9.60 8.34
N ILE A 56 -4.28 -9.12 7.16
CA ILE A 56 -4.35 -7.68 6.83
C ILE A 56 -5.27 -6.96 7.82
N THR A 57 -6.44 -7.52 8.10
CA THR A 57 -7.40 -6.88 9.02
C THR A 57 -6.92 -6.88 10.46
N ILE A 58 -6.22 -7.92 10.90
CA ILE A 58 -5.59 -7.95 12.24
C ILE A 58 -4.47 -6.93 12.32
N ALA A 59 -3.68 -6.78 11.26
CA ALA A 59 -2.57 -5.82 11.23
C ALA A 59 -3.08 -4.37 11.22
N ILE A 60 -4.04 -4.05 10.34
CA ILE A 60 -4.61 -2.70 10.18
C ILE A 60 -5.67 -2.40 11.26
N GLN A 61 -6.25 -3.43 11.88
CA GLN A 61 -7.38 -3.35 12.83
C GLN A 61 -8.65 -2.70 12.22
N SER A 62 -8.80 -2.70 10.89
CA SER A 62 -9.95 -2.08 10.22
C SER A 62 -10.39 -2.84 8.96
N SER A 63 -11.48 -3.59 9.05
CA SER A 63 -12.09 -4.28 7.89
C SER A 63 -12.70 -3.33 6.86
N SER A 64 -13.14 -2.16 7.31
CA SER A 64 -13.59 -1.10 6.40
C SER A 64 -12.43 -0.57 5.56
N ALA A 65 -11.23 -0.39 6.13
CA ALA A 65 -10.05 -0.01 5.36
C ALA A 65 -9.66 -1.09 4.34
N VAL A 66 -9.69 -2.37 4.74
CA VAL A 66 -9.44 -3.50 3.82
C VAL A 66 -10.44 -3.52 2.66
N THR A 67 -11.73 -3.33 2.94
CA THR A 67 -12.73 -3.34 1.85
C THR A 67 -12.59 -2.12 0.92
N VAL A 68 -12.31 -0.93 1.47
CA VAL A 68 -12.04 0.27 0.66
C VAL A 68 -10.80 0.08 -0.23
N MET A 69 -9.75 -0.53 0.30
CA MET A 69 -8.57 -0.91 -0.46
C MET A 69 -8.92 -1.89 -1.59
N LEU A 70 -9.72 -2.93 -1.33
CA LEU A 70 -10.14 -3.87 -2.37
C LEU A 70 -10.95 -3.18 -3.49
N VAL A 71 -11.83 -2.25 -3.13
CA VAL A 71 -12.54 -1.41 -4.11
C VAL A 71 -11.52 -0.63 -4.97
N GLY A 72 -10.50 -0.02 -4.37
CA GLY A 72 -9.45 0.70 -5.09
C GLY A 72 -8.59 -0.18 -5.99
N LEU A 73 -8.18 -1.37 -5.52
CA LEU A 73 -7.37 -2.31 -6.32
C LEU A 73 -8.14 -2.83 -7.53
N VAL A 74 -9.42 -3.18 -7.37
CA VAL A 74 -10.27 -3.60 -8.49
C VAL A 74 -10.60 -2.41 -9.40
N ASN A 75 -10.76 -1.21 -8.87
CA ASN A 75 -10.97 -0.02 -9.69
C ASN A 75 -9.76 0.28 -10.59
N SER A 76 -8.57 0.00 -10.06
CA SER A 76 -7.30 0.22 -10.77
C SER A 76 -6.89 -0.91 -11.72
N GLY A 77 -7.70 -1.96 -11.85
CA GLY A 77 -7.34 -3.15 -12.64
C GLY A 77 -6.22 -4.00 -12.03
N LEU A 78 -5.75 -3.67 -10.82
CA LEU A 78 -4.66 -4.38 -10.14
C LEU A 78 -5.10 -5.70 -9.49
N MET A 79 -6.41 -5.95 -9.44
CA MET A 79 -6.98 -7.14 -8.84
C MET A 79 -8.29 -7.53 -9.52
N ASP A 80 -8.46 -8.83 -9.77
CA ASP A 80 -9.73 -9.38 -10.22
C ASP A 80 -10.78 -9.39 -9.12
N LEU A 81 -12.03 -9.13 -9.49
CA LEU A 81 -13.19 -9.18 -8.61
C LEU A 81 -13.28 -10.52 -7.83
N SER A 82 -13.01 -11.65 -8.49
CA SER A 82 -13.09 -12.98 -7.87
C SER A 82 -12.10 -13.15 -6.70
N ASN A 83 -10.94 -12.50 -6.77
CA ASN A 83 -9.91 -12.61 -5.74
C ASN A 83 -10.30 -11.84 -4.47
N THR A 84 -11.19 -10.84 -4.59
CA THR A 84 -11.66 -10.06 -3.43
C THR A 84 -12.53 -10.85 -2.46
N VAL A 85 -13.25 -11.87 -2.94
CA VAL A 85 -14.24 -12.62 -2.13
C VAL A 85 -13.58 -13.25 -0.90
N GLY A 86 -12.46 -13.96 -1.10
CA GLY A 86 -11.72 -14.59 -0.02
C GLY A 86 -11.21 -13.55 0.99
N ILE A 87 -10.67 -12.43 0.50
CA ILE A 87 -10.12 -11.36 1.35
C ILE A 87 -11.22 -10.70 2.18
N ILE A 88 -12.40 -10.44 1.61
CA ILE A 88 -13.56 -9.90 2.35
C ILE A 88 -13.96 -10.86 3.48
N MET A 89 -14.11 -12.16 3.19
CA MET A 89 -14.46 -13.16 4.20
C MET A 89 -13.41 -13.23 5.32
N GLY A 90 -12.12 -13.24 4.93
CA GLY A 90 -11.00 -13.18 5.87
C GLY A 90 -11.03 -11.95 6.75
N SER A 91 -11.35 -10.79 6.16
CA SER A 91 -11.42 -9.52 6.87
C SER A 91 -12.52 -9.50 7.95
N ASN A 92 -13.65 -10.12 7.65
CA ASN A 92 -14.74 -10.28 8.61
C ASN A 92 -14.34 -11.16 9.79
N ILE A 93 -13.59 -12.25 9.54
CA ILE A 93 -12.98 -13.04 10.63
C ILE A 93 -11.95 -12.22 11.41
N GLY A 94 -11.05 -11.51 10.74
CA GLY A 94 -10.01 -10.71 11.38
C GLY A 94 -10.56 -9.63 12.33
N THR A 95 -11.68 -9.02 11.98
CA THR A 95 -12.37 -8.00 12.81
C THR A 95 -12.78 -8.54 14.19
N THR A 96 -12.99 -9.86 14.31
CA THR A 96 -13.38 -10.49 15.57
C THR A 96 -12.28 -10.40 16.64
N VAL A 97 -11.01 -10.32 16.24
CA VAL A 97 -9.87 -10.17 17.16
C VAL A 97 -10.01 -8.89 17.98
N THR A 98 -10.46 -7.79 17.35
CA THR A 98 -10.68 -6.52 18.06
C THR A 98 -11.75 -6.66 19.14
N ALA A 99 -12.84 -7.37 18.86
CA ALA A 99 -13.90 -7.64 19.84
C ALA A 99 -13.39 -8.46 21.04
N TRP A 100 -12.46 -9.38 20.82
CA TRP A 100 -11.79 -10.16 21.88
C TRP A 100 -10.82 -9.33 22.70
N ILE A 101 -10.04 -8.46 22.06
CA ILE A 101 -9.16 -7.52 22.76
C ILE A 101 -9.98 -6.63 23.69
N MET A 102 -11.14 -6.16 23.22
CA MET A 102 -12.02 -5.27 23.96
C MET A 102 -12.85 -5.98 25.04
N SER A 103 -13.19 -7.26 24.85
CA SER A 103 -13.97 -8.02 25.83
C SER A 103 -13.26 -8.27 27.15
N LEU A 104 -11.93 -8.08 27.17
CA LEU A 104 -11.10 -8.19 28.38
C LEU A 104 -11.58 -7.26 29.52
N ILE A 105 -12.33 -6.19 29.22
CA ILE A 105 -12.94 -5.31 30.22
C ILE A 105 -13.97 -6.01 31.11
N GLY A 106 -14.64 -7.04 30.58
CA GLY A 106 -15.65 -7.79 31.32
C GLY A 106 -15.09 -8.85 32.26
N VAL A 107 -13.78 -9.11 32.22
CA VAL A 107 -13.18 -10.23 32.96
C VAL A 107 -13.08 -9.87 34.45
N SER A 108 -13.91 -10.53 35.27
CA SER A 108 -13.92 -10.37 36.72
C SER A 108 -13.54 -11.68 37.41
N SER A 109 -12.50 -11.65 38.24
CA SER A 109 -12.06 -12.79 39.04
C SER A 109 -11.33 -12.29 40.29
N ASP A 110 -11.35 -13.09 41.35
CA ASP A 110 -10.63 -12.85 42.60
C ASP A 110 -9.14 -13.25 42.52
N ASN A 111 -8.74 -13.93 41.44
CA ASN A 111 -7.34 -14.25 41.21
C ASN A 111 -6.55 -13.00 40.81
N ILE A 112 -5.47 -12.71 41.53
CA ILE A 112 -4.58 -11.55 41.28
C ILE A 112 -4.11 -11.51 39.81
N LEU A 113 -3.76 -12.66 39.24
CA LEU A 113 -3.36 -12.76 37.82
C LEU A 113 -4.46 -12.31 36.86
N VAL A 114 -5.72 -12.58 37.18
CA VAL A 114 -6.87 -12.20 36.35
C VAL A 114 -7.30 -10.76 36.62
N GLN A 115 -7.14 -10.25 37.85
CA GLN A 115 -7.27 -8.81 38.15
C GLN A 115 -6.20 -7.96 37.45
N MET A 116 -5.00 -8.51 37.24
CA MET A 116 -3.96 -7.87 36.44
C MET A 116 -4.28 -7.87 34.93
N LEU A 117 -5.19 -8.73 34.47
CA LEU A 117 -5.69 -8.71 33.09
C LEU A 117 -6.85 -7.72 32.90
N LYS A 118 -7.39 -7.15 33.99
CA LYS A 118 -8.39 -6.10 33.89
C LYS A 118 -7.79 -4.85 33.24
N PRO A 119 -8.43 -4.30 32.20
CA PRO A 119 -8.03 -3.05 31.59
C PRO A 119 -7.90 -1.91 32.59
N GLU A 120 -8.75 -1.86 33.62
CA GLU A 120 -8.67 -0.82 34.67
C GLU A 120 -7.34 -0.86 35.44
N SER A 121 -6.79 -2.06 35.63
CA SER A 121 -5.54 -2.28 36.36
C SER A 121 -4.29 -2.16 35.46
N PHE A 122 -4.37 -2.68 34.23
CA PHE A 122 -3.21 -2.77 33.34
C PHE A 122 -3.09 -1.61 32.36
N ALA A 123 -4.18 -0.93 31.99
CA ALA A 123 -4.12 0.22 31.08
C ALA A 123 -3.23 1.36 31.62
N PRO A 124 -3.30 1.77 32.90
CA PRO A 124 -2.37 2.76 33.45
C PRO A 124 -0.91 2.30 33.42
N LEU A 125 -0.64 1.02 33.68
CA LEU A 125 0.70 0.44 33.60
C LEU A 125 1.22 0.40 32.16
N LEU A 126 0.39 -0.01 31.20
CA LEU A 126 0.71 0.05 29.78
C LEU A 126 0.92 1.48 29.29
N ALA A 127 0.13 2.44 29.77
CA ALA A 127 0.36 3.85 29.45
C ALA A 127 1.73 4.31 29.98
N PHE A 128 2.08 3.95 31.22
CA PHE A 128 3.38 4.28 31.80
C PHE A 128 4.54 3.65 31.03
N ILE A 129 4.47 2.34 30.75
CA ILE A 129 5.47 1.63 29.92
C ILE A 129 5.52 2.24 28.52
N GLY A 130 4.37 2.57 27.94
CA GLY A 130 4.24 3.15 26.62
C GLY A 130 4.94 4.50 26.52
N ILE A 131 4.67 5.41 27.47
CA ILE A 131 5.36 6.71 27.57
C ILE A 131 6.86 6.52 27.82
N ALA A 132 7.24 5.60 28.71
CA ALA A 132 8.65 5.29 28.95
C ALA A 132 9.35 4.80 27.67
N LEU A 133 8.72 3.93 26.88
CA LEU A 133 9.23 3.50 25.58
C LEU A 133 9.33 4.65 24.58
N ILE A 134 8.32 5.52 24.49
CA ILE A 134 8.33 6.68 23.60
C ILE A 134 9.48 7.63 23.93
N MET A 135 9.70 7.89 25.23
CA MET A 135 10.72 8.84 25.71
C MET A 135 12.14 8.27 25.67
N LEU A 136 12.32 6.99 26.04
CA LEU A 136 13.64 6.38 26.22
C LEU A 136 14.14 5.61 25.00
N ALA A 137 13.25 5.14 24.12
CA ALA A 137 13.69 4.36 22.98
C ALA A 137 14.36 5.23 21.92
N LYS A 138 15.53 4.80 21.46
CA LYS A 138 16.21 5.40 20.31
C LYS A 138 15.66 4.87 18.97
N LEU A 139 15.21 3.62 18.94
CA LEU A 139 14.71 2.96 17.73
C LEU A 139 13.26 3.35 17.44
N PRO A 140 12.92 3.80 16.21
CA PRO A 140 11.56 4.18 15.82
C PRO A 140 10.52 3.09 16.07
N LYS A 141 10.83 1.83 15.73
CA LYS A 141 9.91 0.69 15.95
C LYS A 141 9.51 0.52 17.42
N ARG A 142 10.41 0.80 18.37
CA ARG A 142 10.11 0.70 19.81
C ARG A 142 9.23 1.84 20.31
N LYS A 143 9.38 3.05 19.73
CA LYS A 143 8.47 4.17 20.00
C LYS A 143 7.05 3.85 19.54
N GLU A 144 6.90 3.19 18.39
CA GLU A 144 5.59 2.75 17.92
C GLU A 144 4.95 1.69 18.79
N ILE A 145 5.72 0.75 19.35
CA ILE A 145 5.21 -0.17 20.37
C ILE A 145 4.70 0.62 21.59
N GLY A 146 5.42 1.65 22.00
CA GLY A 146 4.98 2.54 23.08
C GLY A 146 3.70 3.31 22.74
N ASN A 147 3.60 3.87 21.53
CA ASN A 147 2.40 4.53 21.03
C ASN A 147 1.20 3.58 20.97
N ALA A 148 1.40 2.32 20.59
CA ALA A 148 0.37 1.29 20.61
C ALA A 148 -0.16 1.04 22.04
N PHE A 149 0.72 0.97 23.04
CA PHE A 149 0.33 0.81 24.44
C PHE A 149 -0.43 2.02 24.99
N VAL A 150 0.01 3.24 24.65
CA VAL A 150 -0.71 4.47 25.02
C VAL A 150 -2.08 4.52 24.33
N GLY A 151 -2.14 4.20 23.04
CA GLY A 151 -3.40 4.12 22.28
C GLY A 151 -4.37 3.13 22.91
N PHE A 152 -3.90 1.93 23.27
CA PHE A 152 -4.68 0.93 23.99
C PHE A 152 -5.19 1.47 25.34
N ALA A 153 -4.34 2.12 26.14
CA ALA A 153 -4.74 2.64 27.44
C ALA A 153 -5.82 3.75 27.32
N VAL A 154 -5.69 4.64 26.33
CA VAL A 154 -6.68 5.67 26.05
C VAL A 154 -7.99 5.07 25.55
N LEU A 155 -7.92 4.05 24.69
CA LEU A 155 -9.07 3.27 24.22
C LEU A 155 -9.85 2.68 25.39
N MET A 156 -9.15 1.99 26.31
CA MET A 156 -9.78 1.38 27.48
C MET A 156 -10.37 2.44 28.42
N SER A 157 -9.68 3.57 28.58
CA SER A 157 -10.19 4.72 29.36
C SER A 157 -11.49 5.28 28.77
N GLY A 158 -11.56 5.43 27.45
CA GLY A 158 -12.78 5.81 26.75
C GLY A 158 -13.94 4.83 26.99
N MET A 159 -13.65 3.53 26.99
CA MET A 159 -14.64 2.50 27.26
C MET A 159 -15.18 2.54 28.70
N MET A 160 -14.32 2.75 29.69
CA MET A 160 -14.72 2.96 31.09
C MET A 160 -15.61 4.20 31.25
N MET A 161 -15.25 5.30 30.58
CA MET A 161 -16.07 6.52 30.59
C MET A 161 -17.45 6.29 29.97
N MET A 162 -17.51 5.58 28.84
CA MET A 162 -18.79 5.21 28.24
C MET A 162 -19.61 4.34 29.20
N SER A 163 -19.03 3.30 29.79
CA SER A 163 -19.70 2.39 30.74
C SER A 163 -20.27 3.13 31.95
N SER A 164 -19.44 3.93 32.64
CA SER A 164 -19.87 4.72 33.80
C SER A 164 -20.93 5.79 33.46
N SER A 165 -20.91 6.33 32.24
CA SER A 165 -21.93 7.29 31.80
C SER A 165 -23.30 6.66 31.59
N VAL A 166 -23.35 5.37 31.24
CA VAL A 166 -24.59 4.64 30.96
C VAL A 166 -25.09 3.80 32.13
N GLU A 167 -24.25 3.54 33.13
CA GLU A 167 -24.60 2.81 34.35
C GLU A 167 -25.87 3.35 35.05
N PRO A 168 -26.06 4.68 35.24
CA PRO A 168 -27.27 5.20 35.88
C PRO A 168 -28.55 5.05 35.04
N LEU A 169 -28.45 4.69 33.74
CA LEU A 169 -29.63 4.41 32.93
C LEU A 169 -30.25 3.06 33.28
N ALA A 170 -29.50 2.11 33.84
CA ALA A 170 -29.99 0.77 34.18
C ALA A 170 -31.25 0.83 35.06
N ASP A 171 -31.29 1.81 35.97
CA ASP A 171 -32.40 2.04 36.91
C ASP A 171 -33.51 2.96 36.36
N SER A 172 -33.36 3.49 35.14
CA SER A 172 -34.31 4.46 34.59
C SER A 172 -35.48 3.78 33.85
N PRO A 173 -36.75 4.11 34.18
CA PRO A 173 -37.92 3.51 33.53
C PRO A 173 -37.96 3.72 32.01
N ALA A 174 -37.42 4.84 31.53
CA ALA A 174 -37.32 5.15 30.10
C ALA A 174 -36.34 4.20 29.38
N PHE A 175 -35.21 3.88 30.01
CA PHE A 175 -34.26 2.92 29.46
C PHE A 175 -34.83 1.50 29.51
N THR A 176 -35.51 1.10 30.59
CA THR A 176 -36.20 -0.20 30.64
C THR A 176 -37.28 -0.31 29.56
N LYS A 177 -37.99 0.79 29.26
CA LYS A 177 -38.97 0.87 28.16
C LYS A 177 -38.31 0.78 26.77
N LEU A 178 -37.13 1.38 26.62
CA LEU A 178 -36.32 1.26 25.40
C LEU A 178 -35.81 -0.18 25.22
N LEU A 179 -35.30 -0.82 26.27
CA LEU A 179 -34.86 -2.22 26.29
C LEU A 179 -36.00 -3.20 25.97
N THR A 180 -37.24 -2.87 26.38
CA THR A 180 -38.41 -3.68 25.99
C THR A 180 -38.79 -3.49 24.52
N ALA A 181 -38.56 -2.32 23.90
CA ALA A 181 -38.71 -2.16 22.45
C ALA A 181 -37.71 -3.03 21.67
N PHE A 182 -36.52 -3.24 22.21
CA PHE A 182 -35.51 -4.15 21.67
C PHE A 182 -35.85 -5.64 21.79
N ARG A 183 -36.96 -6.01 22.45
CA ARG A 183 -37.48 -7.39 22.36
C ARG A 183 -37.94 -7.76 20.96
N ASN A 184 -38.22 -6.78 20.09
CA ASN A 184 -38.42 -7.04 18.67
C ASN A 184 -37.04 -7.22 18.00
N PRO A 185 -36.66 -8.44 17.59
CA PRO A 185 -35.34 -8.72 17.05
C PRO A 185 -35.02 -7.88 15.81
N LEU A 186 -36.01 -7.56 14.97
CA LEU A 186 -35.82 -6.74 13.77
C LEU A 186 -35.42 -5.30 14.11
N LEU A 187 -35.95 -4.74 15.21
CA LEU A 187 -35.52 -3.43 15.69
C LEU A 187 -34.08 -3.47 16.21
N GLY A 188 -33.66 -4.59 16.81
CA GLY A 188 -32.26 -4.84 17.17
C GLY A 188 -31.35 -4.82 15.94
N VAL A 189 -31.70 -5.57 14.88
CA VAL A 189 -30.96 -5.57 13.60
C VAL A 189 -30.88 -4.16 13.01
N LEU A 190 -32.00 -3.45 12.93
CA LEU A 190 -32.03 -2.10 12.37
C LEU A 190 -31.14 -1.13 13.17
N THR A 191 -31.16 -1.24 14.50
CA THR A 191 -30.37 -0.38 15.38
C THR A 191 -28.89 -0.66 15.23
N GLY A 192 -28.48 -1.93 15.23
CA GLY A 192 -27.09 -2.30 14.98
C GLY A 192 -26.60 -1.80 13.62
N LEU A 193 -27.43 -1.92 12.59
CA LEU A 193 -27.14 -1.42 11.24
C LEU A 193 -26.91 0.09 11.24
N VAL A 194 -27.87 0.86 11.77
CA VAL A 194 -27.81 2.32 11.75
C VAL A 194 -26.62 2.82 12.56
N VAL A 195 -26.41 2.30 13.77
CA VAL A 195 -25.30 2.70 14.64
C VAL A 195 -23.96 2.46 13.93
N THR A 196 -23.74 1.25 13.39
CA THR A 196 -22.48 0.96 12.70
C THR A 196 -22.32 1.74 11.40
N ALA A 197 -23.39 1.94 10.63
CA ALA A 197 -23.32 2.70 9.38
C ALA A 197 -22.98 4.17 9.61
N VAL A 198 -23.50 4.78 10.70
CA VAL A 198 -23.22 6.17 11.07
C VAL A 198 -21.81 6.30 11.64
N ILE A 199 -21.42 5.41 12.56
CA ILE A 199 -20.09 5.45 13.20
C ILE A 199 -18.99 5.03 12.21
N GLN A 200 -19.33 4.23 11.19
CA GLN A 200 -18.40 3.70 10.18
C GLN A 200 -17.24 2.88 10.76
N SER A 201 -17.40 2.37 11.98
CA SER A 201 -16.42 1.53 12.66
C SER A 201 -17.11 0.35 13.35
N SER A 202 -16.79 -0.86 12.88
CA SER A 202 -17.30 -2.11 13.45
C SER A 202 -16.80 -2.31 14.88
N ALA A 203 -15.51 -2.04 15.13
CA ALA A 203 -14.91 -2.13 16.46
C ALA A 203 -15.56 -1.16 17.46
N ALA A 204 -15.81 0.09 17.08
CA ALA A 204 -16.51 1.05 17.95
C ALA A 204 -17.95 0.63 18.26
N SER A 205 -18.65 0.09 17.27
CA SER A 205 -20.03 -0.33 17.44
C SER A 205 -20.14 -1.54 18.36
N ILE A 206 -19.28 -2.54 18.19
CA ILE A 206 -19.20 -3.71 19.09
C ILE A 206 -18.76 -3.27 20.50
N GLY A 207 -17.79 -2.36 20.61
CA GLY A 207 -17.37 -1.82 21.91
C GLY A 207 -18.45 -1.10 22.67
N MET A 208 -19.28 -0.33 21.96
CA MET A 208 -20.44 0.31 22.56
C MET A 208 -21.43 -0.73 23.10
N LEU A 209 -21.68 -1.81 22.34
CA LEU A 209 -22.54 -2.91 22.80
C LEU A 209 -21.95 -3.63 24.02
N GLN A 210 -20.63 -3.86 24.04
CA GLN A 210 -19.90 -4.46 25.18
C GLN A 210 -19.96 -3.55 26.41
N ALA A 211 -19.77 -2.24 26.26
CA ALA A 211 -19.90 -1.29 27.36
C ALA A 211 -21.35 -1.27 27.90
N LEU A 212 -22.35 -1.27 27.01
CA LEU A 212 -23.75 -1.31 27.41
C LEU A 212 -24.11 -2.61 28.14
N SER A 213 -23.52 -3.75 27.78
CA SER A 213 -23.80 -5.02 28.46
C SER A 213 -23.32 -5.04 29.92
N MET A 214 -22.31 -4.22 30.25
CA MET A 214 -21.83 -4.09 31.64
C MET A 214 -22.86 -3.46 32.58
N THR A 215 -23.87 -2.75 32.06
CA THR A 215 -24.99 -2.23 32.86
C THR A 215 -25.91 -3.34 33.40
N GLY A 216 -25.77 -4.57 32.91
CA GLY A 216 -26.61 -5.71 33.30
C GLY A 216 -28.02 -5.72 32.67
N GLY A 217 -28.37 -4.71 31.87
CA GLY A 217 -29.67 -4.61 31.21
C GLY A 217 -29.78 -5.32 29.85
N ILE A 218 -28.65 -5.72 29.26
CA ILE A 218 -28.62 -6.33 27.92
C ILE A 218 -28.64 -7.86 28.03
N THR A 219 -29.58 -8.49 27.34
CA THR A 219 -29.69 -9.95 27.24
C THR A 219 -29.22 -10.46 25.89
N TYR A 220 -29.02 -11.78 25.76
CA TYR A 220 -28.74 -12.43 24.47
C TYR A 220 -29.77 -12.11 23.39
N GLY A 221 -31.05 -12.05 23.75
CA GLY A 221 -32.13 -11.69 22.83
C GLY A 221 -32.07 -10.26 22.29
N ILE A 222 -31.37 -9.36 22.97
CA ILE A 222 -31.11 -7.98 22.51
C ILE A 222 -29.78 -7.92 21.75
N ALA A 223 -28.74 -8.53 22.29
CA ALA A 223 -27.39 -8.42 21.74
C ALA A 223 -27.23 -9.16 20.40
N ILE A 224 -27.76 -10.38 20.25
CA ILE A 224 -27.59 -11.16 19.01
C ILE A 224 -28.16 -10.40 17.80
N PRO A 225 -29.41 -9.90 17.81
CA PRO A 225 -29.92 -9.15 16.66
C PRO A 225 -29.17 -7.84 16.40
N ILE A 226 -28.70 -7.15 17.44
CA ILE A 226 -27.85 -5.96 17.25
C ILE A 226 -26.55 -6.34 16.53
N ILE A 227 -25.86 -7.41 16.95
CA ILE A 227 -24.63 -7.88 16.31
C ILE A 227 -24.87 -8.20 14.83
N MET A 228 -26.00 -8.84 14.49
CA MET A 228 -26.37 -9.09 13.08
C MET A 228 -26.48 -7.78 12.29
N GLY A 229 -27.17 -6.79 12.86
CA GLY A 229 -27.27 -5.45 12.31
C GLY A 229 -25.91 -4.79 12.09
N GLN A 230 -25.03 -4.86 13.09
CA GLN A 230 -23.71 -4.24 13.04
C GLN A 230 -22.82 -4.79 11.91
N ASN A 231 -22.94 -6.09 11.60
CA ASN A 231 -22.26 -6.70 10.46
C ASN A 231 -22.78 -6.15 9.11
N ILE A 232 -24.09 -5.92 8.97
CA ILE A 232 -24.65 -5.24 7.78
C ILE A 232 -24.19 -3.78 7.72
N GLY A 233 -24.23 -3.06 8.84
CA GLY A 233 -23.85 -1.65 8.90
C GLY A 233 -22.40 -1.38 8.50
N THR A 234 -21.50 -2.34 8.72
CA THR A 234 -20.09 -2.27 8.28
C THR A 234 -19.96 -2.14 6.76
N CYS A 235 -20.94 -2.61 5.98
CA CYS A 235 -20.94 -2.48 4.51
C CYS A 235 -21.15 -1.04 4.02
N ALA A 236 -21.61 -0.12 4.86
CA ALA A 236 -21.87 1.27 4.48
C ALA A 236 -20.61 1.95 3.91
N THR A 237 -19.44 1.68 4.51
CA THR A 237 -18.16 2.25 4.06
C THR A 237 -17.78 1.77 2.66
N ALA A 238 -17.99 0.48 2.37
CA ALA A 238 -17.74 -0.11 1.06
C ALA A 238 -18.68 0.46 -0.01
N ILE A 239 -19.96 0.60 0.32
CA ILE A 239 -20.98 1.19 -0.57
C ILE A 239 -20.61 2.63 -0.91
N LEU A 240 -20.34 3.47 0.10
CA LEU A 240 -19.89 4.86 -0.08
C LEU A 240 -18.61 4.93 -0.91
N SER A 241 -17.63 4.06 -0.62
CA SER A 241 -16.38 4.00 -1.37
C SER A 241 -16.59 3.61 -2.84
N SER A 242 -17.61 2.82 -3.15
CA SER A 242 -17.92 2.41 -4.52
C SER A 242 -18.69 3.46 -5.34
N ILE A 243 -18.96 4.64 -4.79
CA ILE A 243 -19.52 5.74 -5.57
C ILE A 243 -18.44 6.26 -6.52
N GLY A 244 -18.79 6.42 -7.80
CA GLY A 244 -17.88 6.97 -8.81
C GLY A 244 -16.77 6.04 -9.33
N VAL A 245 -16.77 4.75 -8.97
CA VAL A 245 -15.80 3.76 -9.52
C VAL A 245 -16.39 2.91 -10.65
N ASN A 246 -15.52 2.14 -11.31
CA ASN A 246 -15.92 1.17 -12.32
C ASN A 246 -16.85 0.07 -11.74
N ARG A 247 -17.56 -0.65 -12.62
CA ARG A 247 -18.58 -1.60 -12.18
C ARG A 247 -18.03 -2.79 -11.40
N ASN A 248 -16.83 -3.29 -11.72
CA ASN A 248 -16.20 -4.35 -10.95
C ASN A 248 -15.87 -3.90 -9.52
N ALA A 249 -15.40 -2.67 -9.35
CA ALA A 249 -15.17 -2.10 -8.02
C ALA A 249 -16.49 -1.90 -7.24
N LYS A 250 -17.60 -1.55 -7.91
CA LYS A 250 -18.95 -1.59 -7.29
C LYS A 250 -19.37 -2.99 -6.88
N ARG A 251 -19.04 -4.01 -7.69
CA ARG A 251 -19.34 -5.42 -7.39
C ARG A 251 -18.63 -5.89 -6.12
N VAL A 252 -17.44 -5.35 -5.78
CA VAL A 252 -16.77 -5.63 -4.49
C VAL A 252 -17.67 -5.22 -3.30
N ALA A 253 -18.25 -4.02 -3.34
CA ALA A 253 -19.18 -3.57 -2.30
C ALA A 253 -20.46 -4.43 -2.25
N ALA A 254 -20.98 -4.84 -3.41
CA ALA A 254 -22.13 -5.75 -3.49
C ALA A 254 -21.82 -7.14 -2.94
N ILE A 255 -20.62 -7.68 -3.15
CA ILE A 255 -20.16 -8.95 -2.55
C ILE A 255 -20.16 -8.83 -1.03
N HIS A 256 -19.56 -7.76 -0.50
CA HIS A 256 -19.50 -7.54 0.95
C HIS A 256 -20.90 -7.40 1.57
N LEU A 257 -21.78 -6.63 0.94
CA LEU A 257 -23.18 -6.50 1.38
C LEU A 257 -23.93 -7.83 1.32
N SER A 258 -23.80 -8.57 0.21
CA SER A 258 -24.47 -9.86 0.02
C SER A 258 -24.02 -10.88 1.06
N PHE A 259 -22.72 -10.94 1.36
CA PHE A 259 -22.16 -11.80 2.39
C PHE A 259 -22.82 -11.55 3.75
N ASN A 260 -22.84 -10.29 4.21
CA ASN A 260 -23.41 -9.94 5.52
C ASN A 260 -24.94 -10.06 5.56
N LEU A 261 -25.62 -9.78 4.46
CA LEU A 261 -27.08 -9.90 4.37
C LEU A 261 -27.52 -11.37 4.40
N ILE A 262 -26.85 -12.24 3.64
CA ILE A 262 -27.14 -13.69 3.63
C ILE A 262 -26.82 -14.28 5.01
N GLY A 263 -25.65 -13.98 5.57
CA GLY A 263 -25.27 -14.41 6.91
C GLY A 263 -26.30 -14.00 7.96
N THR A 264 -26.67 -12.72 7.98
CA THR A 264 -27.70 -12.18 8.89
C THR A 264 -29.03 -12.90 8.71
N THR A 265 -29.48 -13.11 7.47
CA THR A 265 -30.74 -13.77 7.19
C THR A 265 -30.75 -15.20 7.74
N VAL A 266 -29.69 -15.97 7.48
CA VAL A 266 -29.56 -17.34 7.98
C VAL A 266 -29.56 -17.38 9.50
N PHE A 267 -28.79 -16.51 10.16
CA PHE A 267 -28.72 -16.44 11.62
C PHE A 267 -30.04 -15.97 12.25
N MET A 268 -30.78 -15.06 11.61
CA MET A 268 -32.10 -14.65 12.09
C MET A 268 -33.13 -15.77 11.96
N ILE A 269 -33.08 -16.57 10.89
CA ILE A 269 -33.92 -17.77 10.76
C ILE A 269 -33.62 -18.75 11.90
N ILE A 270 -32.33 -19.01 12.17
CA ILE A 270 -31.92 -19.88 13.29
C ILE A 270 -32.39 -19.30 14.61
N TYR A 271 -32.22 -18.00 14.85
CA TYR A 271 -32.67 -17.31 16.06
C TYR A 271 -34.18 -17.51 16.30
N TYR A 272 -35.02 -17.28 15.28
CA TYR A 272 -36.46 -17.47 15.40
C TYR A 272 -36.86 -18.94 15.54
N ALA A 273 -36.16 -19.86 14.87
CA ALA A 273 -36.39 -21.30 15.00
C ALA A 273 -36.06 -21.78 16.43
N LEU A 274 -34.91 -21.36 16.99
CA LEU A 274 -34.55 -21.64 18.37
C LEU A 274 -35.60 -21.10 19.33
N HIS A 275 -36.09 -19.86 19.12
CA HIS A 275 -37.13 -19.26 19.96
C HIS A 275 -38.48 -19.98 19.90
N SER A 276 -38.85 -20.52 18.72
CA SER A 276 -40.19 -21.08 18.49
C SER A 276 -40.27 -22.59 18.78
N PHE A 277 -39.16 -23.32 18.59
CA PHE A 277 -39.14 -24.79 18.65
C PHE A 277 -38.32 -25.35 19.81
N LEU A 278 -37.43 -24.57 20.42
CA LEU A 278 -36.68 -24.95 21.62
C LEU A 278 -37.02 -23.96 22.74
N ASP A 279 -36.96 -24.40 23.99
CA ASP A 279 -37.12 -23.50 25.14
C ASP A 279 -35.89 -22.56 25.21
N ALA A 280 -35.95 -21.46 24.46
CA ALA A 280 -34.86 -20.49 24.29
C ALA A 280 -34.72 -19.56 25.51
N SER A 281 -34.83 -20.13 26.70
CA SER A 281 -34.66 -19.44 27.99
C SER A 281 -33.34 -18.69 28.09
N PHE A 282 -32.29 -19.17 27.41
CA PHE A 282 -30.98 -18.50 27.34
C PHE A 282 -31.05 -17.08 26.74
N LEU A 283 -32.03 -16.77 25.89
CA LEU A 283 -32.21 -15.44 25.30
C LEU A 283 -32.53 -14.36 26.33
N ASN A 284 -33.03 -14.75 27.49
CA ASN A 284 -33.32 -13.86 28.62
C ASN A 284 -32.14 -13.71 29.58
N LEU A 285 -31.08 -14.51 29.42
CA LEU A 285 -29.88 -14.37 30.24
C LEU A 285 -29.13 -13.09 29.86
N ARG A 286 -28.53 -12.46 30.87
CA ARG A 286 -27.69 -11.27 30.69
C ARG A 286 -26.43 -11.68 29.93
N VAL A 287 -26.04 -10.85 28.97
CA VAL A 287 -24.83 -11.09 28.17
C VAL A 287 -23.67 -10.29 28.75
N THR A 288 -22.48 -10.87 28.69
CA THR A 288 -21.22 -10.24 29.09
C THR A 288 -20.44 -9.75 27.86
N PRO A 289 -19.44 -8.86 28.03
CA PRO A 289 -18.57 -8.43 26.93
C PRO A 289 -17.88 -9.58 26.18
N VAL A 290 -17.52 -10.64 26.90
CA VAL A 290 -16.89 -11.85 26.33
C VAL A 290 -17.90 -12.63 25.49
N GLU A 291 -19.12 -12.82 25.98
CA GLU A 291 -20.17 -13.51 25.24
C GLU A 291 -20.58 -12.74 23.97
N ILE A 292 -20.56 -11.40 23.99
CA ILE A 292 -20.70 -10.58 22.77
C ILE A 292 -19.59 -10.88 21.76
N ALA A 293 -18.34 -10.95 22.20
CA ALA A 293 -17.21 -11.30 21.32
C ALA A 293 -17.37 -12.71 20.75
N VAL A 294 -17.84 -13.67 21.56
CA VAL A 294 -18.16 -15.04 21.12
C VAL A 294 -19.27 -15.03 20.07
N CYS A 295 -20.39 -14.35 20.32
CA CYS A 295 -21.50 -14.25 19.35
C CYS A 295 -21.03 -13.62 18.02
N HIS A 296 -20.22 -12.57 18.10
CA HIS A 296 -19.64 -11.91 16.92
C HIS A 296 -18.67 -12.84 16.15
N SER A 297 -17.82 -13.60 16.85
CA SER A 297 -16.95 -14.60 16.25
C SER A 297 -17.74 -15.74 15.59
N ILE A 298 -18.73 -16.29 16.28
CA ILE A 298 -19.59 -17.36 15.75
C ILE A 298 -20.25 -16.89 14.46
N PHE A 299 -20.84 -15.69 14.45
CA PHE A 299 -21.44 -15.14 13.24
C PHE A 299 -20.46 -15.10 12.06
N ASN A 300 -19.30 -14.44 12.25
CA ASN A 300 -18.35 -14.22 11.16
C ASN A 300 -17.68 -15.51 10.67
N ILE A 301 -17.31 -16.40 11.59
CA ILE A 301 -16.67 -17.68 11.26
C ILE A 301 -17.67 -18.62 10.59
N SER A 302 -18.88 -18.79 11.16
CA SER A 302 -19.88 -19.69 10.59
C SER A 302 -20.41 -19.18 9.25
N THR A 303 -20.63 -17.87 9.09
CA THR A 303 -21.02 -17.28 7.80
C THR A 303 -19.93 -17.49 6.75
N THR A 304 -18.66 -17.35 7.15
CA THR A 304 -17.53 -17.64 6.26
C THR A 304 -17.50 -19.11 5.87
N ILE A 305 -17.59 -20.05 6.81
CA ILE A 305 -17.62 -21.48 6.52
C ILE A 305 -18.79 -21.83 5.58
N LEU A 306 -19.95 -21.23 5.81
CA LEU A 306 -21.15 -21.43 5.00
C LEU A 306 -20.96 -20.92 3.57
N LEU A 307 -20.43 -19.71 3.38
CA LEU A 307 -20.42 -19.02 2.08
C LEU A 307 -19.12 -19.19 1.29
N LEU A 308 -18.01 -19.60 1.91
CA LEU A 308 -16.73 -19.87 1.24
C LEU A 308 -16.85 -20.84 0.05
N PRO A 309 -17.54 -22.00 0.14
CA PRO A 309 -17.73 -22.88 -1.01
C PRO A 309 -18.60 -22.24 -2.12
N PHE A 310 -19.42 -21.26 -1.78
CA PHE A 310 -20.29 -20.52 -2.70
C PHE A 310 -19.72 -19.16 -3.10
N SER A 311 -18.39 -18.97 -3.01
CA SER A 311 -17.72 -17.73 -3.45
C SER A 311 -18.10 -17.30 -4.87
N LYS A 312 -18.22 -18.24 -5.82
CA LYS A 312 -18.68 -17.96 -7.20
C LYS A 312 -20.14 -17.48 -7.25
N LEU A 313 -20.99 -17.94 -6.34
CA LEU A 313 -22.38 -17.48 -6.26
C LEU A 313 -22.44 -16.01 -5.82
N LEU A 314 -21.61 -15.60 -4.86
CA LEU A 314 -21.52 -14.21 -4.44
C LEU A 314 -21.11 -13.27 -5.59
N VAL A 315 -20.15 -13.71 -6.43
CA VAL A 315 -19.77 -12.97 -7.64
C VAL A 315 -20.95 -12.85 -8.60
N ARG A 316 -21.66 -13.95 -8.88
CA ARG A 316 -22.86 -13.93 -9.75
C ARG A 316 -23.97 -13.03 -9.21
N ILE A 317 -24.20 -13.02 -7.90
CA ILE A 317 -25.17 -12.12 -7.26
C ILE A 317 -24.73 -10.67 -7.52
N ALA A 318 -23.46 -10.34 -7.31
CA ALA A 318 -22.95 -9.00 -7.54
C ALA A 318 -23.04 -8.58 -9.02
N GLU A 319 -22.74 -9.48 -9.96
CA GLU A 319 -22.91 -9.25 -11.40
C GLU A 319 -24.39 -9.04 -11.79
N GLY A 320 -25.31 -9.75 -11.15
CA GLY A 320 -26.75 -9.58 -11.36
C GLY A 320 -27.29 -8.25 -10.83
N VAL A 321 -26.81 -7.81 -9.66
CA VAL A 321 -27.17 -6.52 -9.05
C VAL A 321 -26.54 -5.36 -9.83
N ILE A 322 -25.30 -5.52 -10.30
CA ILE A 322 -24.56 -4.50 -11.05
C ILE A 322 -24.26 -5.05 -12.46
N LYS A 323 -25.22 -4.80 -13.36
CA LYS A 323 -25.15 -5.19 -14.78
C LYS A 323 -23.99 -4.52 -15.50
N GLU A 324 -23.43 -5.21 -16.49
CA GLU A 324 -22.29 -4.74 -17.29
C GLU A 324 -22.76 -3.83 -18.43
N GLU A 325 -22.04 -2.75 -18.71
CA GLU A 325 -22.16 -2.01 -19.97
C GLU A 325 -20.84 -1.25 -20.25
N THR A 326 -20.41 -1.35 -21.52
CA THR A 326 -19.21 -0.88 -22.25
C THR A 326 -18.03 -0.24 -21.50
N ALA A 327 -16.86 -0.83 -21.81
CA ALA A 327 -15.47 -0.42 -21.62
C ALA A 327 -15.01 -0.11 -20.17
N PRO A 328 -13.98 -0.82 -19.66
CA PRO A 328 -13.40 -0.50 -18.37
C PRO A 328 -12.67 0.86 -18.46
N GLN A 329 -13.14 1.86 -17.71
CA GLN A 329 -12.25 2.96 -17.31
C GLN A 329 -11.27 2.37 -16.29
N ILE A 330 -10.07 2.03 -16.77
CA ILE A 330 -8.95 1.67 -15.91
C ILE A 330 -8.42 2.98 -15.32
N ALA A 331 -8.72 3.24 -14.05
CA ALA A 331 -8.07 4.32 -13.33
C ALA A 331 -6.65 3.86 -12.97
N PHE A 332 -5.62 4.62 -13.32
CA PHE A 332 -4.30 4.41 -12.76
C PHE A 332 -4.34 4.80 -11.29
N LEU A 333 -3.92 3.86 -10.43
CA LEU A 333 -3.86 3.96 -8.98
C LEU A 333 -4.99 4.78 -8.33
N ASP A 334 -5.98 4.09 -7.78
CA ASP A 334 -7.11 4.72 -7.07
C ASP A 334 -6.68 5.40 -5.76
N GLU A 335 -7.00 6.68 -5.59
CA GLU A 335 -6.74 7.47 -4.38
C GLU A 335 -7.30 6.85 -3.09
N ARG A 336 -8.28 5.95 -3.17
CA ARG A 336 -8.80 5.20 -2.01
C ARG A 336 -7.70 4.38 -1.32
N LEU A 337 -6.65 4.01 -2.04
CA LEU A 337 -5.48 3.32 -1.48
C LEU A 337 -4.70 4.21 -0.49
N PHE A 338 -4.93 5.53 -0.44
CA PHE A 338 -4.37 6.40 0.59
C PHE A 338 -4.82 6.05 2.02
N LYS A 339 -5.94 5.32 2.17
CA LYS A 339 -6.34 4.77 3.48
C LYS A 339 -5.42 3.65 3.98
N THR A 340 -4.57 3.12 3.09
CA THR A 340 -3.59 2.08 3.39
C THR A 340 -2.25 2.47 2.74
N PRO A 341 -1.54 3.49 3.28
CA PRO A 341 -0.39 4.10 2.64
C PRO A 341 0.73 3.13 2.26
N ALA A 342 1.05 2.16 3.14
CA ALA A 342 2.05 1.13 2.85
C ALA A 342 1.75 0.35 1.56
N ILE A 343 0.46 0.13 1.28
CA ILE A 343 -0.02 -0.61 0.11
C ILE A 343 0.04 0.27 -1.14
N ALA A 344 -0.33 1.54 -1.00
CA ALA A 344 -0.19 2.52 -2.07
C ALA A 344 1.28 2.68 -2.49
N VAL A 345 2.21 2.78 -1.54
CA VAL A 345 3.65 2.89 -1.79
C VAL A 345 4.19 1.66 -2.53
N GLY A 346 3.89 0.45 -2.04
CA GLY A 346 4.36 -0.78 -2.71
C GLY A 346 3.83 -0.93 -4.14
N LYS A 347 2.64 -0.42 -4.44
CA LYS A 347 2.12 -0.39 -5.82
C LYS A 347 2.78 0.67 -6.68
N CYS A 348 3.06 1.86 -6.14
CA CYS A 348 3.85 2.87 -6.84
C CYS A 348 5.23 2.31 -7.20
N ASP A 349 5.85 1.58 -6.29
CA ASP A 349 7.15 0.94 -6.47
C ASP A 349 7.12 -0.07 -7.63
N THR A 350 6.06 -0.89 -7.71
CA THR A 350 5.86 -1.81 -8.85
C THR A 350 5.82 -1.06 -10.18
N PHE A 351 5.05 0.04 -10.27
CA PHE A 351 4.97 0.85 -11.48
C PHE A 351 6.27 1.58 -11.81
N ALA A 352 7.00 2.08 -10.81
CA ALA A 352 8.31 2.69 -10.99
C ALA A 352 9.33 1.66 -11.53
N ASN A 353 9.29 0.43 -11.03
CA ASN A 353 10.15 -0.67 -11.51
C ASN A 353 9.81 -1.04 -12.97
N GLU A 354 8.51 -1.11 -13.32
CA GLU A 354 8.09 -1.31 -14.72
C GLU A 354 8.53 -0.17 -15.64
N MET A 355 8.53 1.08 -15.14
CA MET A 355 9.03 2.25 -15.86
C MET A 355 10.53 2.13 -16.14
N ALA A 356 11.32 1.74 -15.12
CA ALA A 356 12.75 1.53 -15.25
C ALA A 356 13.08 0.44 -16.29
N GLU A 357 12.41 -0.73 -16.23
CA GLU A 357 12.62 -1.82 -17.18
C GLU A 357 12.18 -1.47 -18.61
N SER A 358 11.08 -0.71 -18.76
CA SER A 358 10.65 -0.21 -20.07
C SER A 358 11.68 0.78 -20.65
N THR A 359 12.26 1.62 -19.81
CA THR A 359 13.31 2.58 -20.20
C THR A 359 14.59 1.87 -20.63
N LYS A 360 15.04 0.87 -19.86
CA LYS A 360 16.17 0.00 -20.23
C LYS A 360 15.95 -0.67 -21.58
N SER A 361 14.76 -1.23 -21.80
CA SER A 361 14.39 -1.87 -23.06
C SER A 361 14.42 -0.89 -24.23
N ALA A 362 13.92 0.34 -24.02
CA ALA A 362 13.93 1.39 -25.04
C ALA A 362 15.36 1.81 -25.43
N VAL A 363 16.25 2.01 -24.45
CA VAL A 363 17.65 2.37 -24.72
C VAL A 363 18.38 1.23 -25.43
N HIS A 364 18.24 -0.02 -24.96
CA HIS A 364 18.89 -1.17 -25.58
C HIS A 364 18.44 -1.35 -27.03
N LEU A 365 17.12 -1.26 -27.28
CA LEU A 365 16.58 -1.37 -28.63
C LEU A 365 17.05 -0.20 -29.52
N ALA A 366 17.11 1.03 -29.00
CA ALA A 366 17.61 2.18 -29.74
C ALA A 366 19.09 2.03 -30.13
N ILE A 367 19.92 1.49 -29.23
CA ILE A 367 21.34 1.20 -29.48
C ILE A 367 21.50 0.07 -30.52
N GLU A 368 20.78 -1.05 -30.35
CA GLU A 368 20.82 -2.17 -31.28
C GLU A 368 20.37 -1.77 -32.70
N ASN A 369 19.35 -0.93 -32.79
CA ASN A 369 18.79 -0.44 -34.04
C ASN A 369 19.55 0.76 -34.64
N TYR A 370 20.68 1.18 -34.06
CA TYR A 370 21.34 2.44 -34.44
C TYR A 370 22.02 2.39 -35.81
N PHE A 371 22.82 1.34 -36.07
CA PHE A 371 23.56 1.21 -37.34
C PHE A 371 22.74 0.52 -38.43
N ASP A 372 21.83 -0.38 -38.05
CA ASP A 372 20.98 -1.16 -38.95
C ASP A 372 19.51 -0.81 -38.70
N TYR A 373 19.14 0.45 -38.95
CA TYR A 373 17.82 0.96 -38.59
C TYR A 373 16.66 0.23 -39.31
N GLU A 374 15.76 -0.34 -38.53
CA GLU A 374 14.45 -0.84 -38.95
C GLU A 374 13.33 0.05 -38.37
N GLU A 375 12.36 0.41 -39.23
CA GLU A 375 11.25 1.30 -38.86
C GLU A 375 10.38 0.71 -37.74
N SER A 376 10.11 -0.60 -37.77
CA SER A 376 9.33 -1.30 -36.73
C SER A 376 9.95 -1.23 -35.34
N ASN A 377 11.28 -1.29 -35.25
CA ASN A 377 11.99 -1.15 -33.97
C ASN A 377 11.93 0.30 -33.49
N GLY A 378 12.02 1.28 -34.41
CA GLY A 378 11.84 2.70 -34.10
C GLY A 378 10.42 3.03 -33.59
N GLU A 379 9.38 2.45 -34.20
CA GLU A 379 7.99 2.54 -33.72
C GLU A 379 7.87 1.96 -32.30
N THR A 380 8.49 0.80 -32.04
CA THR A 380 8.48 0.16 -30.72
C THR A 380 9.13 1.03 -29.64
N VAL A 381 10.26 1.71 -29.94
CA VAL A 381 10.87 2.69 -29.02
C VAL A 381 9.91 3.85 -28.74
N GLY A 382 9.21 4.35 -29.75
CA GLY A 382 8.18 5.39 -29.59
C GLY A 382 6.99 4.96 -28.73
N GLU A 383 6.53 3.70 -28.87
CA GLU A 383 5.48 3.15 -28.01
C GLU A 383 5.93 3.04 -26.55
N LEU A 384 7.19 2.64 -26.31
CA LEU A 384 7.77 2.59 -24.97
C LEU A 384 7.87 3.98 -24.34
N GLU A 385 8.37 4.98 -25.08
CA GLU A 385 8.46 6.37 -24.60
C GLU A 385 7.09 6.95 -24.23
N SER A 386 6.09 6.82 -25.12
CA SER A 386 4.71 7.26 -24.83
C SER A 386 4.10 6.60 -23.58
N ARG A 387 4.44 5.33 -23.33
CA ARG A 387 4.04 4.63 -22.10
C ARG A 387 4.78 5.17 -20.87
N ILE A 388 6.06 5.48 -20.99
CA ILE A 388 6.90 6.04 -19.91
C ILE A 388 6.41 7.44 -19.53
N ASP A 389 6.09 8.30 -20.50
CA ASP A 389 5.45 9.61 -20.27
C ASP A 389 4.15 9.48 -19.48
N THR A 390 3.31 8.51 -19.86
CA THR A 390 2.06 8.23 -19.15
C THR A 390 2.32 7.79 -17.71
N TYR A 391 3.42 7.08 -17.45
CA TYR A 391 3.84 6.72 -16.10
C TYR A 391 4.35 7.94 -15.33
N GLU A 392 5.20 8.78 -15.92
CA GLU A 392 5.72 10.00 -15.28
C GLU A 392 4.59 10.90 -14.75
N ASP A 393 3.62 11.25 -15.60
CA ASP A 393 2.54 12.17 -15.24
C ASP A 393 1.64 11.58 -14.15
N ARG A 394 1.17 10.34 -14.38
CA ARG A 394 0.18 9.71 -13.49
C ARG A 394 0.81 9.24 -12.19
N LEU A 395 2.02 8.66 -12.23
CA LEU A 395 2.74 8.21 -11.03
C LEU A 395 3.25 9.41 -10.24
N GLY A 396 3.79 10.44 -10.89
CA GLY A 396 4.23 11.67 -10.26
C GLY A 396 3.08 12.36 -9.53
N THR A 397 1.94 12.57 -10.19
CA THR A 397 0.74 13.15 -9.58
C THR A 397 0.26 12.34 -8.36
N TYR A 398 0.27 11.01 -8.46
CA TYR A 398 -0.16 10.14 -7.38
C TYR A 398 0.82 10.15 -6.20
N LEU A 399 2.14 10.10 -6.46
CA LEU A 399 3.20 10.13 -5.46
C LEU A 399 3.22 11.45 -4.69
N ILE A 400 2.99 12.59 -5.37
CA ILE A 400 2.88 13.90 -4.71
C ILE A 400 1.72 13.90 -3.71
N LYS A 401 0.53 13.45 -4.12
CA LYS A 401 -0.63 13.33 -3.21
C LYS A 401 -0.36 12.36 -2.08
N LEU A 402 0.25 11.21 -2.40
CA LEU A 402 0.61 10.19 -1.42
C LEU A 402 1.56 10.79 -0.38
N SER A 403 2.59 11.53 -0.77
CA SER A 403 3.63 12.10 0.10
C SER A 403 3.09 12.96 1.26
N GLY A 404 1.92 13.60 1.08
CA GLY A 404 1.27 14.40 2.11
C GLY A 404 0.65 13.60 3.27
N GLY A 405 0.60 12.27 3.15
CA GLY A 405 0.07 11.35 4.15
C GLY A 405 0.98 11.07 5.35
N LYS A 406 0.46 10.33 6.32
CA LYS A 406 1.26 9.79 7.43
C LYS A 406 1.96 8.51 6.98
N HIS A 407 3.28 8.54 6.93
CA HIS A 407 4.11 7.44 6.43
C HIS A 407 5.19 7.04 7.43
N THR A 408 5.63 5.78 7.32
CA THR A 408 6.86 5.35 7.98
C THR A 408 8.06 6.10 7.39
N GLN A 409 9.16 6.23 8.15
CA GLN A 409 10.37 6.87 7.60
C GLN A 409 10.93 6.13 6.38
N ARG A 410 10.74 4.81 6.31
CA ARG A 410 11.08 3.98 5.15
C ARG A 410 10.22 4.34 3.94
N ASP A 411 8.91 4.38 4.12
CA ASP A 411 7.98 4.75 3.04
C ASP A 411 8.24 6.15 2.50
N LYS A 412 8.60 7.10 3.38
CA LYS A 412 9.01 8.44 2.92
C LYS A 412 10.25 8.41 2.04
N ARG A 413 11.25 7.60 2.39
CA ARG A 413 12.46 7.44 1.56
C ARG A 413 12.14 6.77 0.22
N ARG A 414 11.27 5.75 0.20
CA ARG A 414 10.78 5.13 -1.03
C ARG A 414 10.05 6.14 -1.93
N ILE A 415 9.13 6.91 -1.35
CA ILE A 415 8.39 7.96 -2.07
C ILE A 415 9.38 8.99 -2.63
N ALA A 416 10.37 9.42 -1.85
CA ALA A 416 11.39 10.36 -2.31
C ALA A 416 12.24 9.78 -3.45
N LYS A 417 12.74 8.53 -3.31
CA LYS A 417 13.45 7.82 -4.39
C LYS A 417 12.63 7.82 -5.67
N MET A 418 11.38 7.36 -5.60
CA MET A 418 10.51 7.32 -6.78
C MET A 418 10.27 8.73 -7.37
N LEU A 419 9.95 9.73 -6.55
CA LEU A 419 9.72 11.11 -7.01
C LEU A 419 10.96 11.71 -7.68
N HIS A 420 12.16 11.40 -7.20
CA HIS A 420 13.39 11.89 -7.79
C HIS A 420 13.69 11.15 -9.11
N SER A 421 13.48 9.83 -9.15
CA SER A 421 13.88 9.00 -10.31
C SER A 421 12.88 8.96 -11.47
N ILE A 422 11.58 9.19 -11.27
CA ILE A 422 10.59 9.09 -12.37
C ILE A 422 10.90 10.08 -13.51
N GLY A 423 11.32 11.30 -13.18
CA GLY A 423 11.70 12.29 -14.18
C GLY A 423 13.00 11.91 -14.90
N ASP A 424 13.99 11.37 -14.20
CA ASP A 424 15.22 10.87 -14.82
C ASP A 424 14.94 9.70 -15.78
N TRP A 425 14.03 8.78 -15.44
CA TRP A 425 13.62 7.69 -16.35
C TRP A 425 12.93 8.19 -17.62
N GLU A 426 12.02 9.17 -17.50
CA GLU A 426 11.41 9.83 -18.67
C GLU A 426 12.46 10.45 -19.57
N ARG A 427 13.41 11.21 -18.99
CA ARG A 427 14.51 11.83 -19.74
C ARG A 427 15.39 10.81 -20.46
N ILE A 428 15.73 9.69 -19.81
CA ILE A 428 16.50 8.63 -20.46
C ILE A 428 15.73 8.06 -21.66
N SER A 429 14.41 7.89 -21.55
CA SER A 429 13.57 7.40 -22.65
C SER A 429 13.45 8.40 -23.80
N ASP A 430 13.42 9.69 -23.50
CA ASP A 430 13.51 10.81 -24.44
C ASP A 430 14.80 10.70 -25.28
N TYR A 431 15.95 10.50 -24.64
CA TYR A 431 17.22 10.34 -25.33
C TYR A 431 17.30 9.03 -26.14
N ALA A 432 16.63 7.96 -25.72
CA ALA A 432 16.50 6.74 -26.52
C ALA A 432 15.74 6.99 -27.84
N ARG A 433 14.67 7.80 -27.77
CA ARG A 433 13.94 8.27 -28.95
C ARG A 433 14.81 9.16 -29.82
N ASP A 434 15.62 10.04 -29.24
CA ASP A 434 16.53 10.89 -30.01
C ASP A 434 17.64 10.09 -30.70
N LEU A 435 18.20 9.06 -30.06
CA LEU A 435 19.11 8.10 -30.72
C LEU A 435 18.45 7.42 -31.93
N THR A 436 17.17 7.05 -31.78
CA THR A 436 16.38 6.44 -32.86
C THR A 436 16.18 7.42 -34.03
N LYS A 437 15.97 8.71 -33.75
CA LYS A 437 15.90 9.76 -34.79
C LYS A 437 17.25 9.93 -35.50
N SER A 438 18.35 9.94 -34.76
CA SER A 438 19.70 9.99 -35.36
C SER A 438 19.95 8.80 -36.29
N ALA A 439 19.57 7.59 -35.87
CA ALA A 439 19.66 6.37 -36.68
C ALA A 439 18.81 6.44 -37.96
N MET A 440 17.58 6.95 -37.84
CA MET A 440 16.69 7.21 -38.97
C MET A 440 17.32 8.21 -39.96
N GLU A 441 17.87 9.32 -39.47
CA GLU A 441 18.52 10.33 -40.30
C GLU A 441 19.74 9.76 -41.04
N ILE A 442 20.55 8.92 -40.39
CA ILE A 442 21.68 8.21 -41.02
C ILE A 442 21.20 7.39 -42.22
N LYS A 443 20.11 6.64 -42.04
CA LYS A 443 19.54 5.81 -43.11
C LYS A 443 18.92 6.63 -44.23
N GLU A 444 18.06 7.60 -43.91
CA GLU A 444 17.32 8.39 -44.89
C GLU A 444 18.23 9.24 -45.77
N LYS A 445 19.26 9.84 -45.16
CA LYS A 445 20.28 10.64 -45.86
C LYS A 445 21.43 9.81 -46.42
N ASN A 446 21.43 8.50 -46.19
CA ASN A 446 22.47 7.56 -46.60
C ASN A 446 23.87 8.02 -46.17
N LEU A 447 24.01 8.39 -44.89
CA LEU A 447 25.25 8.91 -44.31
C LEU A 447 26.22 7.76 -43.99
N GLU A 448 27.39 7.77 -44.61
CA GLU A 448 28.45 6.82 -44.28
C GLU A 448 29.25 7.27 -43.04
N ILE A 449 29.18 6.45 -41.98
CA ILE A 449 30.03 6.58 -40.80
C ILE A 449 31.34 5.82 -41.05
N SER A 450 32.49 6.43 -40.75
CA SER A 450 33.78 5.74 -40.90
C SER A 450 33.91 4.56 -39.94
N GLU A 451 34.64 3.52 -40.35
CA GLU A 451 34.82 2.31 -39.52
C GLU A 451 35.41 2.63 -38.13
N GLN A 452 36.38 3.54 -38.06
CA GLN A 452 36.91 4.04 -36.79
C GLN A 452 35.83 4.66 -35.90
N ALA A 453 34.95 5.50 -36.47
CA ALA A 453 33.88 6.13 -35.70
C ALA A 453 32.81 5.09 -35.29
N LYS A 454 32.55 4.06 -36.10
CA LYS A 454 31.69 2.94 -35.72
C LYS A 454 32.27 2.15 -34.55
N GLU A 455 33.56 1.85 -34.55
CA GLU A 455 34.23 1.16 -33.44
C GLU A 455 34.17 1.98 -32.14
N GLU A 456 34.48 3.28 -32.21
CA GLU A 456 34.36 4.22 -31.10
C GLU A 456 32.93 4.25 -30.53
N LEU A 457 31.92 4.38 -31.40
CA LEU A 457 30.51 4.39 -31.03
C LEU A 457 30.03 3.05 -30.48
N ASN A 458 30.50 1.91 -31.00
CA ASN A 458 30.17 0.59 -30.48
C ASN A 458 30.71 0.39 -29.06
N THR A 459 31.91 0.87 -28.77
CA THR A 459 32.49 0.83 -27.42
C THR A 459 31.70 1.73 -26.46
N LEU A 460 31.37 2.94 -26.88
CA LEU A 460 30.54 3.86 -26.10
C LEU A 460 29.12 3.29 -25.87
N SER A 461 28.51 2.70 -26.91
CA SER A 461 27.21 2.02 -26.84
C SER A 461 27.19 0.91 -25.81
N ARG A 462 28.25 0.08 -25.74
CA ARG A 462 28.37 -0.97 -24.73
C ARG A 462 28.43 -0.39 -23.31
N ALA A 463 29.19 0.68 -23.11
CA ALA A 463 29.28 1.35 -21.80
C ALA A 463 27.93 1.95 -21.38
N VAL A 464 27.21 2.60 -22.29
CA VAL A 464 25.88 3.16 -22.04
C VAL A 464 24.84 2.07 -21.79
N ALA A 465 24.86 0.97 -22.55
CA ALA A 465 23.98 -0.16 -22.30
C ALA A 465 24.26 -0.81 -20.93
N GLU A 466 25.52 -0.88 -20.51
CA GLU A 466 25.91 -1.37 -19.18
C GLU A 466 25.43 -0.43 -18.07
N ILE A 467 25.66 0.89 -18.18
CA ILE A 467 25.28 1.82 -17.11
C ILE A 467 23.77 1.84 -16.88
N VAL A 468 22.97 1.80 -17.95
CA VAL A 468 21.50 1.74 -17.85
C VAL A 468 21.06 0.42 -17.21
N SER A 469 21.70 -0.69 -17.56
CA SER A 469 21.40 -2.00 -16.95
C SER A 469 21.70 -2.02 -15.46
N VAL A 470 22.92 -1.60 -15.08
CA VAL A 470 23.35 -1.55 -13.67
C VAL A 470 22.47 -0.62 -12.85
N THR A 471 22.09 0.54 -13.41
CA THR A 471 21.21 1.51 -12.74
C THR A 471 19.80 0.95 -12.55
N THR A 472 19.26 0.28 -13.57
CA THR A 472 17.94 -0.37 -13.50
C THR A 472 17.94 -1.45 -12.43
N ASP A 473 18.93 -2.34 -12.45
CA ASP A 473 19.04 -3.43 -11.49
C ASP A 473 19.22 -2.89 -10.05
N ALA A 474 20.03 -1.83 -9.89
CA ALA A 474 20.20 -1.14 -8.61
C ALA A 474 18.89 -0.51 -8.09
N PHE A 475 18.12 0.13 -8.98
CA PHE A 475 16.85 0.77 -8.63
C PHE A 475 15.79 -0.26 -8.24
N VAL A 476 15.58 -1.28 -9.09
CA VAL A 476 14.56 -2.33 -8.93
C VAL A 476 14.82 -3.17 -7.69
N HIS A 477 16.08 -3.48 -7.40
CA HIS A 477 16.45 -4.28 -6.23
C HIS A 477 16.79 -3.45 -4.99
N SER A 478 16.79 -2.11 -5.11
CA SER A 478 17.23 -1.18 -4.06
C SER A 478 18.64 -1.54 -3.53
N ASP A 479 19.54 -1.87 -4.46
CA ASP A 479 20.90 -2.34 -4.18
C ASP A 479 21.89 -1.18 -4.21
N ALA A 480 22.33 -0.77 -3.01
CA ALA A 480 23.30 0.31 -2.84
C ALA A 480 24.70 -0.02 -3.38
N GLU A 481 25.11 -1.30 -3.38
CA GLU A 481 26.42 -1.69 -3.88
C GLU A 481 26.50 -1.59 -5.41
N LEU A 482 25.40 -1.97 -6.10
CA LEU A 482 25.22 -1.77 -7.53
C LEU A 482 25.10 -0.28 -7.86
N ALA A 483 24.32 0.50 -7.11
CA ALA A 483 24.21 1.95 -7.32
C ALA A 483 25.58 2.64 -7.24
N ALA A 484 26.44 2.25 -6.29
CA ALA A 484 27.80 2.76 -6.18
C ALA A 484 28.75 2.37 -7.35
N ARG A 485 28.29 1.57 -8.33
CA ARG A 485 29.03 1.27 -9.57
C ARG A 485 28.71 2.24 -10.71
N VAL A 486 27.64 3.02 -10.59
CA VAL A 486 27.13 3.88 -11.66
C VAL A 486 28.03 5.09 -11.86
N GLU A 487 28.33 5.85 -10.80
CA GLU A 487 29.18 7.05 -10.88
C GLU A 487 30.58 6.78 -11.48
N PRO A 488 31.33 5.72 -11.11
CA PRO A 488 32.59 5.40 -11.77
C PRO A 488 32.45 5.15 -13.29
N LEU A 489 31.34 4.56 -13.73
CA LEU A 489 31.11 4.26 -15.14
C LEU A 489 30.69 5.51 -15.91
N GLU A 490 29.88 6.39 -15.32
CA GLU A 490 29.53 7.69 -15.88
C GLU A 490 30.80 8.52 -16.17
N GLN A 491 31.74 8.59 -15.22
CA GLN A 491 33.00 9.31 -15.43
C GLN A 491 33.86 8.70 -16.56
N VAL A 492 33.77 7.39 -16.79
CA VAL A 492 34.44 6.75 -17.94
C VAL A 492 33.71 7.08 -19.24
N ILE A 493 32.37 7.11 -19.24
CA ILE A 493 31.55 7.52 -20.38
C ILE A 493 31.88 8.97 -20.79
N ASP A 494 32.01 9.89 -19.85
CA ASP A 494 32.44 11.28 -20.09
C ASP A 494 33.78 11.34 -20.82
N LEU A 495 34.76 10.54 -20.38
CA LEU A 495 36.07 10.46 -21.02
C LEU A 495 35.98 9.90 -22.44
N LEU A 496 35.15 8.88 -22.66
CA LEU A 496 34.90 8.31 -23.99
C LEU A 496 34.23 9.33 -24.91
N VAL A 497 33.21 10.04 -24.44
CA VAL A 497 32.52 11.10 -25.19
C VAL A 497 33.49 12.21 -25.57
N ALA A 498 34.31 12.69 -24.62
CA ALA A 498 35.32 13.70 -24.88
C ALA A 498 36.35 13.24 -25.92
N LYS A 499 36.76 11.97 -25.88
CA LYS A 499 37.69 11.38 -26.85
C LYS A 499 37.05 11.25 -28.25
N CYS A 500 35.81 10.77 -28.35
CA CYS A 500 35.05 10.72 -29.60
C CYS A 500 34.89 12.11 -30.23
N ARG A 501 34.56 13.13 -29.42
CA ARG A 501 34.48 14.55 -29.86
C ARG A 501 35.83 15.03 -30.40
N GLY A 502 36.93 14.77 -29.68
CA GLY A 502 38.28 15.14 -30.11
C GLY A 502 38.70 14.47 -31.42
N ASN A 503 38.50 13.15 -31.53
CA ASN A 503 38.81 12.38 -32.73
C ASN A 503 37.98 12.86 -33.93
N HIS A 504 36.71 13.22 -33.71
CA HIS A 504 35.87 13.79 -34.77
C HIS A 504 36.40 15.13 -35.28
N ILE A 505 36.84 16.03 -34.40
CA ILE A 505 37.43 17.32 -34.79
C ILE A 505 38.69 17.10 -35.65
N ASN A 506 39.55 16.15 -35.28
CA ASN A 506 40.73 15.81 -36.09
C ASN A 506 40.32 15.33 -37.49
N ARG A 507 39.33 14.42 -37.58
CA ARG A 507 38.79 13.93 -38.87
C ARG A 507 38.19 15.05 -39.74
N LEU A 508 37.55 16.05 -39.13
CA LEU A 508 37.05 17.23 -39.85
C LEU A 508 38.21 18.10 -40.37
N GLN A 509 39.24 18.33 -39.56
CA GLN A 509 40.42 19.13 -39.95
C GLN A 509 41.22 18.49 -41.08
N GLU A 510 41.27 17.15 -41.11
CA GLU A 510 41.93 16.36 -42.16
C GLU A 510 41.08 16.20 -43.44
N GLY A 511 39.83 16.66 -43.43
CA GLY A 511 38.90 16.56 -44.57
C GLY A 511 38.33 15.15 -44.80
N VAL A 512 38.47 14.25 -43.83
CA VAL A 512 37.98 12.86 -43.87
C VAL A 512 36.48 12.77 -43.55
N CYS A 513 35.92 13.80 -42.91
CA CYS A 513 34.51 13.88 -42.52
C CYS A 513 33.84 15.19 -42.98
N THR A 514 32.51 15.18 -43.13
CA THR A 514 31.71 16.37 -43.48
C THR A 514 31.00 16.94 -42.26
N LEU A 515 30.67 18.25 -42.30
CA LEU A 515 29.91 18.92 -41.24
C LEU A 515 28.55 18.26 -40.97
N GLU A 516 27.87 17.79 -42.01
CA GLU A 516 26.56 17.13 -41.89
C GLU A 516 26.63 15.82 -41.09
N ARG A 517 27.67 15.01 -41.32
CA ARG A 517 27.95 13.79 -40.52
C ARG A 517 28.31 14.12 -39.07
N GLY A 518 28.89 15.30 -38.85
CA GLY A 518 29.27 15.78 -37.51
C GLY A 518 28.09 16.16 -36.63
N PHE A 519 26.97 16.66 -37.20
CA PHE A 519 25.79 16.99 -36.41
C PHE A 519 25.15 15.75 -35.79
N VAL A 520 24.89 14.72 -36.61
CA VAL A 520 24.32 13.45 -36.11
C VAL A 520 25.22 12.80 -35.05
N LEU A 521 26.54 12.82 -35.26
CA LEU A 521 27.47 12.31 -34.25
C LEU A 521 27.40 13.12 -32.95
N ALA A 522 27.37 14.45 -33.04
CA ALA A 522 27.27 15.31 -31.87
C ALA A 522 25.98 15.08 -31.08
N ASP A 523 24.85 14.91 -31.77
CA ASP A 523 23.56 14.61 -31.17
C ASP A 523 23.59 13.25 -30.46
N THR A 524 24.13 12.21 -31.12
CA THR A 524 24.31 10.89 -30.51
C THR A 524 25.21 10.91 -29.28
N LEU A 525 26.36 11.60 -29.35
CA LEU A 525 27.27 11.74 -28.22
C LEU A 525 26.62 12.49 -27.06
N ASN A 526 25.84 13.54 -27.35
CA ASN A 526 25.07 14.26 -26.33
C ASN A 526 24.00 13.36 -25.71
N SER A 527 23.25 12.57 -26.49
CA SER A 527 22.27 11.62 -25.94
C SER A 527 22.93 10.58 -25.03
N TYR A 528 24.10 10.05 -25.39
CA TYR A 528 24.84 9.11 -24.54
C TYR A 528 25.33 9.73 -23.24
N GLU A 529 25.93 10.92 -23.28
CA GLU A 529 26.36 11.68 -22.09
C GLU A 529 25.17 11.95 -21.16
N ARG A 530 24.05 12.40 -21.72
CA ARG A 530 22.84 12.69 -20.92
C ARG A 530 22.21 11.44 -20.32
N ILE A 531 22.20 10.32 -21.04
CA ILE A 531 21.72 9.05 -20.48
C ILE A 531 22.56 8.66 -19.26
N SER A 532 23.90 8.79 -19.31
CA SER A 532 24.75 8.48 -18.16
C SER A 532 24.57 9.45 -16.99
N ASP A 533 24.39 10.76 -17.26
CA ASP A 533 24.10 11.77 -16.23
C ASP A 533 22.85 11.39 -15.42
N HIS A 534 21.75 11.09 -16.12
CA HIS A 534 20.48 10.71 -15.49
C HIS A 534 20.59 9.37 -14.76
N CYS A 535 21.40 8.43 -15.25
CA CYS A 535 21.69 7.19 -14.52
C CYS A 535 22.38 7.49 -13.16
N SER A 536 23.34 8.42 -13.14
CA SER A 536 23.98 8.85 -11.88
C SER A 536 22.98 9.44 -10.90
N ASN A 537 22.08 10.33 -11.35
CA ASN A 537 21.03 10.90 -10.50
C ASN A 537 20.16 9.83 -9.84
N ILE A 538 19.74 8.82 -10.62
CA ILE A 538 18.95 7.70 -10.12
C ILE A 538 19.74 6.89 -9.09
N ALA A 539 21.02 6.60 -9.36
CA ALA A 539 21.89 5.88 -8.43
C ALA A 539 22.04 6.63 -7.10
N ILE A 540 22.16 7.96 -7.12
CA ILE A 540 22.17 8.80 -5.92
C ILE A 540 20.87 8.63 -5.13
N ALA A 541 19.72 8.64 -5.80
CA ALA A 541 18.42 8.43 -5.15
C ALA A 541 18.30 7.04 -4.50
N VAL A 542 18.90 6.00 -5.11
CA VAL A 542 18.98 4.65 -4.50
C VAL A 542 19.87 4.65 -3.25
N LEU A 543 21.01 5.33 -3.31
CA LEU A 543 21.91 5.47 -2.15
C LEU A 543 21.22 6.23 -1.00
N GLU A 544 20.45 7.29 -1.29
CA GLU A 544 19.65 8.05 -0.31
C GLU A 544 18.66 7.18 0.48
N GLU A 545 18.04 6.22 -0.20
CA GLU A 545 17.07 5.33 0.43
C GLU A 545 17.73 4.42 1.49
N SER A 546 18.95 3.95 1.20
CA SER A 546 19.68 2.95 2.00
C SER A 546 20.05 3.42 3.41
N GLY A 547 20.10 4.74 3.66
CA GLY A 547 20.23 5.34 4.99
C GLY A 547 21.63 5.88 5.33
N GLU A 548 21.89 6.09 6.63
CA GLU A 548 23.05 6.88 7.12
C GLU A 548 24.43 6.31 6.76
N GLU A 549 24.55 5.03 6.38
CA GLU A 549 25.83 4.46 5.91
C GLU A 549 26.28 5.05 4.56
N PHE A 550 25.35 5.57 3.76
CA PHE A 550 25.61 6.22 2.48
C PHE A 550 24.95 7.61 2.45
N SER A 551 25.52 8.57 3.18
CA SER A 551 25.17 9.98 2.97
C SER A 551 25.60 10.39 1.55
N PRO A 552 24.68 10.73 0.64
CA PRO A 552 25.04 11.01 -0.75
C PRO A 552 25.89 12.26 -0.88
N HIS A 553 25.67 13.25 -0.02
CA HIS A 553 26.56 14.41 0.06
C HIS A 553 27.97 14.02 0.51
N GLN A 554 28.13 13.11 1.47
CA GLN A 554 29.45 12.63 1.86
C GLN A 554 30.07 11.73 0.80
N TYR A 555 29.28 10.83 0.19
CA TYR A 555 29.72 9.96 -0.89
C TYR A 555 30.20 10.79 -2.08
N MET A 556 29.40 11.73 -2.54
CA MET A 556 29.74 12.62 -3.66
C MET A 556 30.93 13.53 -3.31
N GLN A 557 31.04 13.97 -2.05
CA GLN A 557 32.21 14.72 -1.60
C GLN A 557 33.48 13.85 -1.59
N GLN A 558 33.39 12.57 -1.19
CA GLN A 558 34.50 11.62 -1.18
C GLN A 558 34.90 11.16 -2.59
N VAL A 559 33.93 11.05 -3.51
CA VAL A 559 34.18 10.84 -4.94
C VAL A 559 34.93 12.04 -5.50
N LYS A 560 34.43 13.26 -5.27
CA LYS A 560 35.05 14.51 -5.74
C LYS A 560 36.41 14.80 -5.10
N SER A 561 36.64 14.38 -3.86
CA SER A 561 37.94 14.54 -3.19
C SER A 561 38.96 13.45 -3.54
N GLY A 562 38.53 12.38 -4.22
CA GLY A 562 39.38 11.24 -4.58
C GLY A 562 39.67 10.29 -3.42
N ASP A 563 39.05 10.48 -2.25
CA ASP A 563 39.33 9.71 -1.03
C ASP A 563 38.59 8.35 -0.98
N ASN A 564 37.72 8.06 -1.94
CA ASN A 564 36.99 6.79 -2.00
C ASN A 564 37.76 5.71 -2.77
N ALA A 565 38.46 4.84 -2.04
CA ALA A 565 39.24 3.74 -2.62
C ALA A 565 38.42 2.75 -3.46
N LEU A 566 37.15 2.52 -3.10
CA LEU A 566 36.26 1.63 -3.85
C LEU A 566 35.85 2.25 -5.18
N PHE A 567 35.55 3.55 -5.18
CA PHE A 567 35.30 4.33 -6.41
C PHE A 567 36.51 4.26 -7.34
N GLN A 568 37.71 4.58 -6.84
CA GLN A 568 38.94 4.59 -7.64
C GLN A 568 39.24 3.23 -8.27
N LYS A 569 39.04 2.14 -7.51
CA LYS A 569 39.19 0.77 -8.02
C LYS A 569 38.23 0.50 -9.18
N ARG A 570 36.93 0.79 -9.01
CA ARG A 570 35.89 0.56 -10.03
C ARG A 570 36.10 1.45 -11.27
N PHE A 571 36.50 2.70 -11.06
CA PHE A 571 36.85 3.62 -12.14
C PHE A 571 38.00 3.09 -13.00
N LEU A 572 39.06 2.58 -12.36
CA LEU A 572 40.19 1.97 -13.07
C LEU A 572 39.79 0.68 -13.82
N GLU A 573 38.91 -0.15 -13.23
CA GLU A 573 38.36 -1.34 -13.88
C GLU A 573 37.59 -0.98 -15.17
N TYR A 574 36.68 -0.01 -15.11
CA TYR A 574 35.93 0.45 -16.29
C TYR A 574 36.81 1.16 -17.32
N GLN A 575 37.78 1.95 -16.87
CA GLN A 575 38.78 2.54 -17.76
C GLN A 575 39.56 1.47 -18.51
N THR A 576 40.00 0.41 -17.82
CA THR A 576 40.70 -0.72 -18.47
C THR A 576 39.78 -1.45 -19.45
N GLN A 577 38.50 -1.60 -19.11
CA GLN A 577 37.52 -2.29 -19.95
C GLN A 577 37.17 -1.52 -21.23
N TYR A 578 37.01 -0.20 -21.16
CA TYR A 578 36.44 0.59 -22.28
C TYR A 578 37.44 1.53 -22.97
N LEU A 579 38.45 2.05 -22.26
CA LEU A 579 39.44 2.95 -22.88
C LEU A 579 40.59 2.20 -23.55
N ALA A 580 40.78 0.90 -23.26
CA ALA A 580 41.75 0.06 -23.96
C ALA A 580 41.47 -0.02 -25.47
N ASP A 581 40.20 -0.06 -25.85
CA ASP A 581 39.76 -0.12 -27.26
C ASP A 581 40.08 1.17 -28.05
N PHE A 582 40.41 2.27 -27.36
CA PHE A 582 40.77 3.55 -27.98
C PHE A 582 42.29 3.80 -28.05
N SER A 583 43.14 2.81 -27.73
CA SER A 583 44.57 3.01 -27.49
C SER A 583 45.51 2.77 -28.69
N GLU A 584 44.98 2.49 -29.88
CA GLU A 584 45.77 2.43 -31.11
C GLU A 584 45.09 3.23 -32.24
N GLY A 585 45.43 4.52 -32.34
CA GLY A 585 45.01 5.42 -33.43
C GLY A 585 46.06 6.48 -33.67
#